data_AF-A0A519SRE8-F1
#
_entry.id   AF-A0A519SRE8-F1
#
_cell.length_a   1.000
_cell.length_b   1.000
_cell.length_c   1.000
_cell.angle_alpha   90.00
_cell.angle_beta   90.00
_cell.angle_gamma   90.00
#
_symmetry.space_group_name_H-M   'P 1'
#
loop_
_entity.id
_entity.type
_entity.pdbx_description
1 polymer ?
#
loop_
_entity_poly.entity_id
_entity_poly.type
_entity_poly.pdbx_seq_one_letter_code
_entity_poly.pdbx_strand_id
1 'polypeptide(L)'
;MRIFLIILSSILILIGIYVSWEFFRILGEHFNYDGSGELKMDATGQTGDFIGGIVGTIFSLAGFFILIVTLQVQAKSSYIEQFESKFFELIKLHRDNVAEIHINRQMIIKEKLVGIEYIGRKSFKIIMDEFITCRNDLKPFFNSYTIDEIYEPDFKAETSQILLLINQQPDLRKHAKVNVAYCVMFFGVGFEGNLILRSLFKGKYKDPFIDQVIKYLQMKPIESSDYWGRWKSIKKFKRFDYRLEIVNKILNARLNNGLIAKMKIQDLFYDSAYVKYYGGHQHRLGHYFRHLFQCVNYVNNQSRLSDKQKYFYVKTLRAQLSTYEQALLFVNSISFLGMRWELNPSYQRSIFSFINTSRKRNNQLITKYNLIKNLPGEHIFGTRYRDYYPNVQYELDTMF
;
A
#
# COMPACT_ATOMS: atom_id res chain seq x y z
N MET A 1 -12.66 -33.12 2.62
CA MET A 1 -13.83 -33.22 3.53
C MET A 1 -15.16 -32.99 2.81
N ARG A 2 -15.44 -31.81 2.21
CA ARG A 2 -16.73 -31.56 1.50
C ARG A 2 -17.03 -32.58 0.40
N ILE A 3 -16.08 -32.80 -0.52
CA ILE A 3 -16.25 -33.76 -1.63
C ILE A 3 -16.50 -35.18 -1.11
N PHE A 4 -15.77 -35.57 -0.07
CA PHE A 4 -15.97 -36.85 0.61
C PHE A 4 -17.38 -36.99 1.20
N LEU A 5 -17.90 -35.98 1.89
CA LEU A 5 -19.26 -36.00 2.44
C LEU A 5 -20.33 -36.08 1.34
N ILE A 6 -20.13 -35.39 0.21
CA ILE A 6 -21.03 -35.48 -0.96
C ILE A 6 -21.02 -36.91 -1.51
N ILE A 7 -19.84 -37.48 -1.76
CA ILE A 7 -19.70 -38.85 -2.28
C ILE A 7 -20.34 -39.86 -1.31
N LEU A 8 -20.06 -39.74 -0.01
CA LEU A 8 -20.63 -40.61 1.01
C LEU A 8 -22.16 -40.52 1.05
N SER A 9 -22.71 -39.31 0.96
CA SER A 9 -24.17 -39.10 0.90
C SER A 9 -24.76 -39.75 -0.35
N SER A 10 -24.13 -39.59 -1.52
CA SER A 10 -24.58 -40.22 -2.76
C SER A 10 -24.57 -41.74 -2.68
N ILE A 11 -23.54 -42.34 -2.07
CA ILE A 11 -23.45 -43.78 -1.84
C ILE A 11 -24.60 -44.25 -0.93
N LEU A 12 -24.87 -43.55 0.17
CA LEU A 12 -25.97 -43.90 1.07
C LEU A 12 -27.34 -43.83 0.38
N ILE A 13 -27.56 -42.84 -0.47
CA ILE A 13 -28.79 -42.74 -1.28
C ILE A 13 -28.92 -43.95 -2.21
N LEU A 14 -27.85 -44.35 -2.90
CA LEU A 14 -27.85 -45.53 -3.77
C LEU A 14 -28.11 -46.83 -2.99
N ILE A 15 -27.50 -46.97 -1.80
CA ILE A 15 -27.77 -48.11 -0.90
C ILE A 15 -29.25 -48.11 -0.47
N GLY A 16 -29.79 -46.96 -0.07
CA GLY A 16 -31.20 -46.84 0.32
C GLY A 16 -32.16 -47.21 -0.81
N ILE A 17 -31.86 -46.79 -2.05
CA ILE A 17 -32.61 -47.17 -3.26
C ILE A 17 -32.51 -48.67 -3.52
N TYR A 18 -31.30 -49.25 -3.45
CA TYR A 18 -31.09 -50.68 -3.68
C TYR A 18 -31.81 -51.54 -2.64
N VAL A 19 -31.68 -51.21 -1.35
CA VAL A 19 -32.36 -51.92 -0.26
C VAL A 19 -33.88 -51.85 -0.42
N SER A 20 -34.39 -50.68 -0.82
CA SER A 20 -35.82 -50.51 -1.11
C SER A 20 -36.26 -51.39 -2.28
N TRP A 21 -35.52 -51.36 -3.39
CA TRP A 21 -35.81 -52.15 -4.58
C TRP A 21 -35.83 -53.66 -4.28
N GLU A 22 -34.82 -54.16 -3.58
CA GLU A 22 -34.72 -55.58 -3.21
C GLU A 22 -35.86 -55.99 -2.27
N PHE A 23 -36.21 -55.13 -1.31
CA PHE A 23 -37.34 -55.38 -0.42
C PHE A 23 -38.67 -55.46 -1.18
N PHE A 24 -38.96 -54.52 -2.09
CA PHE A 24 -40.18 -54.56 -2.90
C PHE A 24 -40.20 -55.74 -3.89
N ARG A 25 -39.04 -56.16 -4.40
CA ARG A 25 -38.91 -57.36 -5.25
C ARG A 25 -39.37 -58.61 -4.50
N ILE A 26 -38.89 -58.82 -3.27
CA ILE A 26 -39.27 -59.96 -2.42
C ILE A 26 -40.73 -59.86 -1.98
N LEU A 27 -41.20 -58.66 -1.64
CA LEU A 27 -42.60 -58.42 -1.25
C LEU A 27 -43.57 -58.78 -2.39
N GLY A 28 -43.22 -58.42 -3.64
CA GLY A 28 -44.01 -58.71 -4.83
C GLY A 28 -44.11 -60.20 -5.19
N GLU A 29 -43.25 -61.07 -4.64
CA GLU A 29 -43.37 -62.53 -4.78
C GLU A 29 -44.53 -63.09 -3.94
N HIS A 30 -44.93 -62.39 -2.87
CA HIS A 30 -45.87 -62.89 -1.86
C HIS A 30 -47.18 -62.07 -1.79
N PHE A 31 -47.18 -60.83 -2.28
CA PHE A 31 -48.31 -59.91 -2.15
C PHE A 31 -48.54 -59.10 -3.44
N ASN A 32 -49.81 -58.96 -3.85
CA ASN A 32 -50.23 -58.00 -4.87
C ASN A 32 -50.46 -56.63 -4.22
N TYR A 33 -49.77 -55.60 -4.73
CA TYR A 33 -49.82 -54.23 -4.23
C TYR A 33 -50.41 -53.24 -5.25
N ASP A 34 -51.20 -53.73 -6.20
CA ASP A 34 -51.87 -52.96 -7.26
C ASP A 34 -53.13 -52.21 -6.81
N GLY A 35 -53.51 -52.36 -5.52
CA GLY A 35 -54.70 -51.75 -4.94
C GLY A 35 -55.99 -52.56 -5.14
N SER A 36 -55.93 -53.74 -5.76
CA SER A 36 -57.06 -54.64 -5.92
C SER A 36 -57.02 -55.77 -4.87
N GLY A 37 -57.73 -55.58 -3.75
CA GLY A 37 -57.81 -56.58 -2.68
C GLY A 37 -58.24 -56.01 -1.33
N GLU A 38 -58.43 -56.90 -0.35
CA GLU A 38 -58.77 -56.55 1.03
C GLU A 38 -57.52 -56.03 1.78
N LEU A 39 -57.64 -54.87 2.44
CA LEU A 39 -56.51 -54.21 3.10
C LEU A 39 -56.10 -54.95 4.38
N LYS A 40 -54.95 -55.63 4.34
CA LYS A 40 -54.37 -56.31 5.51
C LYS A 40 -53.51 -55.35 6.34
N MET A 41 -54.14 -54.66 7.28
CA MET A 41 -53.50 -53.66 8.16
C MET A 41 -52.19 -54.16 8.80
N ASP A 42 -52.17 -55.38 9.33
CA ASP A 42 -51.00 -55.94 10.01
C ASP A 42 -49.79 -56.14 9.08
N ALA A 43 -50.02 -56.67 7.87
CA ALA A 43 -48.96 -56.90 6.88
C ALA A 43 -48.45 -55.59 6.27
N THR A 44 -49.34 -54.61 6.08
CA THR A 44 -48.96 -53.27 5.65
C THR A 44 -48.18 -52.52 6.74
N GLY A 45 -48.46 -52.76 8.03
CA GLY A 45 -47.73 -52.19 9.15
C GLY A 45 -46.27 -52.63 9.19
N GLN A 46 -46.01 -53.94 9.10
CA GLN A 46 -44.64 -54.50 9.08
C GLN A 46 -43.81 -54.00 7.88
N THR A 47 -44.46 -53.81 6.74
CA THR A 47 -43.84 -53.20 5.55
C THR A 47 -43.43 -51.75 5.85
N GLY A 48 -44.30 -50.98 6.50
CA GLY A 48 -44.01 -49.63 6.97
C GLY A 48 -42.85 -49.58 7.97
N ASP A 49 -42.74 -50.54 8.88
CA ASP A 49 -41.65 -50.62 9.87
C ASP A 49 -40.29 -50.84 9.20
N PHE A 50 -40.19 -51.69 8.17
CA PHE A 50 -38.94 -51.89 7.43
C PHE A 50 -38.54 -50.62 6.65
N ILE A 51 -39.49 -50.03 5.92
CA ILE A 51 -39.24 -48.82 5.12
C ILE A 51 -38.89 -47.65 6.03
N GLY A 52 -39.64 -47.42 7.12
CA GLY A 52 -39.36 -46.33 8.06
C GLY A 52 -38.07 -46.55 8.85
N GLY A 53 -37.86 -47.77 9.36
CA GLY A 53 -36.76 -48.11 10.25
C GLY A 53 -35.41 -48.25 9.56
N ILE A 54 -35.34 -48.93 8.42
CA ILE A 54 -34.06 -49.22 7.73
C ILE A 54 -33.84 -48.26 6.57
N VAL A 55 -34.79 -48.18 5.65
CA VAL A 55 -34.64 -47.31 4.46
C VAL A 55 -34.66 -45.83 4.89
N GLY A 56 -35.59 -45.47 5.78
CA GLY A 56 -35.73 -44.12 6.30
C GLY A 56 -34.51 -43.64 7.08
N THR A 57 -33.84 -44.51 7.84
CA THR A 57 -32.62 -44.14 8.57
C THR A 57 -31.42 -43.94 7.64
N ILE A 58 -31.27 -44.77 6.59
CA ILE A 58 -30.23 -44.58 5.56
C ILE A 58 -30.41 -43.23 4.85
N PHE A 59 -31.63 -42.90 4.43
CA PHE A 59 -31.93 -41.61 3.81
C PHE A 59 -31.77 -40.43 4.79
N SER A 60 -32.16 -40.61 6.05
CA SER A 60 -31.96 -39.59 7.09
C SER A 60 -30.48 -39.29 7.32
N LEU A 61 -29.63 -40.32 7.34
CA LEU A 61 -28.18 -40.15 7.47
C LEU A 61 -27.58 -39.44 6.25
N ALA A 62 -28.02 -39.80 5.04
CA ALA A 62 -27.62 -39.08 3.82
C ALA A 62 -28.06 -37.60 3.85
N GLY A 63 -29.31 -37.34 4.26
CA GLY A 63 -29.85 -35.99 4.43
C GLY A 63 -29.07 -35.17 5.45
N PHE A 64 -28.66 -35.78 6.57
CA PHE A 64 -27.83 -35.13 7.58
C PHE A 64 -26.46 -34.70 7.02
N PHE A 65 -25.78 -35.55 6.25
CA PHE A 65 -24.51 -35.17 5.62
C PHE A 65 -24.68 -34.08 4.56
N ILE A 66 -25.73 -34.12 3.75
CA ILE A 66 -26.08 -33.05 2.81
C ILE A 66 -26.34 -31.73 3.54
N LEU A 67 -27.04 -31.78 4.68
CA LEU A 67 -27.29 -30.61 5.52
C LEU A 67 -25.97 -30.01 6.03
N ILE A 68 -25.03 -30.83 6.54
CA ILE A 68 -23.71 -30.36 6.96
C ILE A 68 -22.97 -29.68 5.80
N VAL A 69 -22.97 -30.29 4.61
CA VAL A 69 -22.35 -29.70 3.42
C VAL A 69 -22.99 -28.37 3.06
N THR A 70 -24.32 -28.29 3.15
CA THR A 70 -25.09 -27.07 2.86
C THR A 70 -24.75 -25.96 3.86
N LEU A 71 -24.71 -26.26 5.16
CA LEU A 71 -24.32 -25.31 6.21
C LEU A 71 -22.88 -24.81 6.01
N GLN A 72 -21.94 -25.66 5.60
CA GLN A 72 -20.57 -25.24 5.29
C GLN A 72 -20.50 -24.28 4.09
N VAL A 73 -21.30 -24.52 3.06
CA VAL A 73 -21.40 -23.64 1.88
C VAL A 73 -22.01 -22.31 2.26
N GLN A 74 -23.11 -22.32 3.01
CA GLN A 74 -23.79 -21.12 3.49
C GLN A 74 -22.87 -20.28 4.39
N ALA A 75 -22.16 -20.91 5.34
CA ALA A 75 -21.21 -20.23 6.21
C ALA A 75 -20.06 -19.58 5.43
N LYS A 76 -19.56 -20.24 4.38
CA LYS A 76 -18.55 -19.66 3.49
C LYS A 76 -19.10 -18.50 2.66
N SER A 77 -20.32 -18.64 2.12
CA SER A 77 -20.98 -17.59 1.34
C SER A 77 -21.23 -16.35 2.20
N SER A 78 -21.82 -16.52 3.37
CA SER A 78 -22.06 -15.42 4.33
C SER A 78 -20.77 -14.76 4.77
N TYR A 79 -19.70 -15.53 4.99
CA TYR A 79 -18.39 -14.95 5.30
C TYR A 79 -17.85 -14.10 4.14
N ILE A 80 -17.96 -14.56 2.89
CA ILE A 80 -17.51 -13.80 1.72
C ILE A 80 -18.32 -12.50 1.60
N GLU A 81 -19.63 -12.56 1.77
CA GLU A 81 -20.51 -11.39 1.70
C GLU A 81 -20.17 -10.34 2.78
N GLN A 82 -19.98 -10.77 4.04
CA GLN A 82 -19.55 -9.88 5.13
C GLN A 82 -18.17 -9.26 4.87
N PHE A 83 -17.25 -10.07 4.35
CA PHE A 83 -15.94 -9.59 3.94
C PHE A 83 -16.04 -8.55 2.82
N GLU A 84 -16.82 -8.82 1.77
CA GLU A 84 -17.00 -7.95 0.62
C GLU A 84 -17.63 -6.62 1.03
N SER A 85 -18.68 -6.65 1.85
CA SER A 85 -19.29 -5.46 2.43
C SER A 85 -18.26 -4.54 3.10
N LYS A 86 -17.47 -5.09 4.03
CA LYS A 86 -16.39 -4.35 4.71
C LYS A 86 -15.27 -3.92 3.76
N PHE A 87 -14.91 -4.75 2.80
CA PHE A 87 -13.89 -4.41 1.81
C PHE A 87 -14.31 -3.23 0.93
N PHE A 88 -15.56 -3.21 0.44
CA PHE A 88 -16.08 -2.11 -0.35
C PHE A 88 -16.27 -0.83 0.47
N GLU A 89 -16.58 -0.92 1.76
CA GLU A 89 -16.55 0.22 2.67
C GLU A 89 -15.13 0.81 2.81
N LEU A 90 -14.11 -0.03 2.97
CA LEU A 90 -12.71 0.42 3.00
C LEU A 90 -12.27 1.06 1.68
N ILE A 91 -12.72 0.54 0.53
CA ILE A 91 -12.51 1.19 -0.78
C ILE A 91 -13.21 2.55 -0.82
N LYS A 92 -14.44 2.65 -0.33
CA LYS A 92 -15.20 3.90 -0.30
C LYS A 92 -14.46 4.95 0.53
N LEU A 93 -14.05 4.62 1.75
CA LEU A 93 -13.24 5.49 2.61
C LEU A 93 -11.93 5.92 1.94
N HIS A 94 -11.29 5.03 1.18
CA HIS A 94 -10.11 5.38 0.40
C HIS A 94 -10.42 6.37 -0.73
N ARG A 95 -11.54 6.20 -1.44
CA ARG A 95 -12.00 7.15 -2.47
C ARG A 95 -12.37 8.51 -1.88
N ASP A 96 -12.98 8.52 -0.71
CA ASP A 96 -13.34 9.75 0.01
C ASP A 96 -12.08 10.50 0.44
N ASN A 97 -11.08 9.80 1.01
CA ASN A 97 -9.75 10.39 1.26
C ASN A 97 -9.15 11.01 0.00
N VAL A 98 -9.26 10.35 -1.16
CA VAL A 98 -8.75 10.90 -2.42
C VAL A 98 -9.51 12.17 -2.78
N ALA A 99 -10.85 12.16 -2.70
CA ALA A 99 -11.70 13.30 -3.04
C ALA A 99 -11.41 14.53 -2.17
N GLU A 100 -11.12 14.33 -0.88
CA GLU A 100 -10.81 15.38 0.11
C GLU A 100 -9.40 15.98 -0.04
N ILE A 101 -8.56 15.48 -0.95
CA ILE A 101 -7.22 16.06 -1.13
C ILE A 101 -7.33 17.32 -1.99
N HIS A 102 -7.23 18.47 -1.33
CA HIS A 102 -7.21 19.80 -1.94
C HIS A 102 -5.84 20.48 -1.77
N ILE A 103 -5.33 21.04 -2.87
CA ILE A 103 -4.12 21.86 -2.89
C ILE A 103 -4.44 23.18 -3.58
N ASN A 104 -4.18 24.28 -2.89
CA ASN A 104 -4.35 25.63 -3.42
C ASN A 104 -2.97 26.24 -3.67
N ARG A 105 -2.76 26.78 -4.88
CA ARG A 105 -1.51 27.45 -5.24
C ARG A 105 -1.80 28.82 -5.83
N GLN A 106 -0.93 29.77 -5.55
CA GLN A 106 -0.96 31.08 -6.20
C GLN A 106 0.08 31.13 -7.31
N MET A 107 -0.33 31.61 -8.48
CA MET A 107 0.55 31.81 -9.63
C MET A 107 0.38 33.21 -10.19
N ILE A 108 1.45 33.78 -10.74
CA ILE A 108 1.40 35.06 -11.46
C ILE A 108 1.14 34.75 -12.93
N ILE A 109 -0.04 35.12 -13.44
CA ILE A 109 -0.44 34.96 -14.83
C ILE A 109 -0.78 36.33 -15.39
N LYS A 110 -0.09 36.76 -16.45
CA LYS A 110 -0.26 38.10 -17.06
C LYS A 110 -0.24 39.21 -15.99
N GLU A 111 0.80 39.19 -15.14
CA GLU A 111 1.02 40.17 -14.05
C GLU A 111 -0.05 40.20 -12.95
N LYS A 112 -1.00 39.25 -12.95
CA LYS A 112 -2.02 39.11 -11.89
C LYS A 112 -1.79 37.86 -11.06
N LEU A 113 -1.99 37.97 -9.75
CA LEU A 113 -1.99 36.84 -8.84
C LEU A 113 -3.30 36.07 -8.98
N VAL A 114 -3.22 34.79 -9.36
CA VAL A 114 -4.36 33.90 -9.56
C VAL A 114 -4.22 32.69 -8.66
N GLY A 115 -5.28 32.36 -7.92
CA GLY A 115 -5.41 31.10 -7.18
C GLY A 115 -5.80 29.96 -8.10
N ILE A 116 -5.09 28.84 -8.04
CA ILE A 116 -5.36 27.62 -8.80
C ILE A 116 -5.58 26.49 -7.81
N GLU A 117 -6.74 25.85 -7.95
CA GLU A 117 -7.13 24.71 -7.12
C GLU A 117 -6.87 23.39 -7.84
N TYR A 118 -6.26 22.47 -7.12
CA TYR A 118 -6.10 21.08 -7.51
C TYR A 118 -6.89 20.22 -6.53
N ILE A 119 -7.80 19.42 -7.06
CA ILE A 119 -8.74 18.62 -6.29
C ILE A 119 -8.60 17.15 -6.70
N GLY A 120 -8.70 16.26 -5.72
CA GLY A 120 -8.72 14.83 -5.95
C GLY A 120 -7.42 14.31 -6.55
N ARG A 121 -7.55 13.50 -7.61
CA ARG A 121 -6.42 12.89 -8.33
C ARG A 121 -5.43 13.92 -8.90
N LYS A 122 -5.89 15.14 -9.26
CA LYS A 122 -5.01 16.19 -9.79
C LYS A 122 -4.00 16.65 -8.73
N SER A 123 -4.36 16.60 -7.46
CA SER A 123 -3.49 16.96 -6.34
C SER A 123 -2.28 16.03 -6.23
N PHE A 124 -2.44 14.73 -6.51
CA PHE A 124 -1.34 13.77 -6.47
C PHE A 124 -0.25 14.07 -7.50
N LYS A 125 -0.63 14.56 -8.68
CA LYS A 125 0.34 15.05 -9.68
C LYS A 125 1.19 16.19 -9.09
N ILE A 126 0.53 17.17 -8.47
CA ILE A 126 1.20 18.33 -7.88
C ILE A 126 2.15 17.95 -6.75
N ILE A 127 1.73 17.03 -5.87
CA ILE A 127 2.57 16.47 -4.81
C ILE A 127 3.78 15.76 -5.41
N MET A 128 3.58 14.98 -6.47
CA MET A 128 4.67 14.30 -7.15
C MET A 128 5.64 15.30 -7.78
N ASP A 129 5.14 16.38 -8.40
CA ASP A 129 5.94 17.49 -8.94
C ASP A 129 6.78 18.18 -7.84
N GLU A 130 6.23 18.35 -6.63
CA GLU A 130 7.01 18.85 -5.48
C GLU A 130 8.12 17.89 -5.06
N PHE A 131 7.82 16.58 -4.98
CA PHE A 131 8.83 15.57 -4.66
C PHE A 131 9.98 15.59 -5.67
N ILE A 132 9.68 15.64 -6.98
CA ILE A 132 10.68 15.69 -8.05
C ILE A 132 11.54 16.94 -7.90
N THR A 133 10.89 18.08 -7.68
CA THR A 133 11.57 19.36 -7.50
C THR A 133 12.49 19.32 -6.29
N CYS A 134 12.03 18.78 -5.17
CA CYS A 134 12.83 18.60 -3.96
C CYS A 134 14.04 17.70 -4.24
N ARG A 135 13.83 16.54 -4.84
CA ARG A 135 14.91 15.61 -5.18
C ARG A 135 15.98 16.26 -6.07
N ASN A 136 15.57 17.09 -7.02
CA ASN A 136 16.47 17.83 -7.90
C ASN A 136 17.23 18.93 -7.15
N ASP A 137 16.55 19.64 -6.24
CA ASP A 137 17.18 20.63 -5.35
C ASP A 137 18.23 19.99 -4.42
N LEU A 138 18.06 18.72 -4.07
CA LEU A 138 19.02 17.95 -3.27
C LEU A 138 20.22 17.42 -4.06
N LYS A 139 20.16 17.36 -5.40
CA LYS A 139 21.24 16.77 -6.23
C LYS A 139 22.63 17.34 -5.93
N PRO A 140 22.83 18.67 -5.79
CA PRO A 140 24.15 19.21 -5.50
C PRO A 140 24.72 18.76 -4.15
N PHE A 141 23.89 18.65 -3.11
CA PHE A 141 24.30 18.13 -1.80
C PHE A 141 24.79 16.70 -1.93
N PHE A 142 23.96 15.83 -2.50
CA PHE A 142 24.31 14.43 -2.70
C PHE A 142 25.44 14.23 -3.71
N ASN A 143 25.89 15.23 -4.45
CA ASN A 143 27.08 15.11 -5.28
C ASN A 143 28.35 15.62 -4.58
N SER A 144 28.21 16.46 -3.55
CA SER A 144 29.34 17.14 -2.89
C SER A 144 29.85 16.42 -1.65
N TYR A 145 29.02 15.59 -1.02
CA TYR A 145 29.39 14.81 0.17
C TYR A 145 29.67 13.35 -0.20
N THR A 146 30.63 12.71 0.46
CA THR A 146 30.86 11.26 0.39
C THR A 146 29.73 10.49 1.11
N ILE A 147 29.62 9.18 0.89
CA ILE A 147 28.61 8.35 1.57
C ILE A 147 28.81 8.37 3.09
N ASP A 148 30.05 8.36 3.54
CA ASP A 148 30.40 8.37 4.97
C ASP A 148 30.15 9.73 5.64
N GLU A 149 30.06 10.80 4.86
CA GLU A 149 29.62 12.11 5.37
C GLU A 149 28.10 12.27 5.40
N ILE A 150 27.36 11.41 4.69
CA ILE A 150 25.90 11.44 4.63
C ILE A 150 25.29 10.59 5.74
N TYR A 151 25.74 9.34 5.87
CA TYR A 151 25.13 8.34 6.73
C TYR A 151 25.80 8.25 8.10
N GLU A 152 25.00 7.92 9.12
CA GLU A 152 25.54 7.31 10.33
C GLU A 152 26.01 5.87 10.06
N PRO A 153 27.13 5.40 10.65
CA PRO A 153 27.73 4.10 10.31
C PRO A 153 26.78 2.91 10.48
N ASP A 154 26.09 2.82 11.62
CA ASP A 154 25.18 1.70 11.93
C ASP A 154 24.02 1.66 10.93
N PHE A 155 23.43 2.83 10.66
CA PHE A 155 22.32 2.94 9.73
C PHE A 155 22.72 2.68 8.27
N LYS A 156 23.95 3.07 7.88
CA LYS A 156 24.54 2.72 6.59
C LYS A 156 24.61 1.21 6.42
N ALA A 157 25.09 0.49 7.44
CA ALA A 157 25.22 -0.96 7.41
C ALA A 157 23.85 -1.64 7.29
N GLU A 158 22.87 -1.25 8.12
CA GLU A 158 21.50 -1.76 8.07
C GLU A 158 20.87 -1.53 6.68
N THR A 159 20.94 -0.30 6.18
CA THR A 159 20.37 0.07 4.87
C THR A 159 21.03 -0.74 3.74
N SER A 160 22.35 -0.89 3.78
CA SER A 160 23.09 -1.68 2.79
C SER A 160 22.63 -3.13 2.78
N GLN A 161 22.52 -3.77 3.95
CA GLN A 161 22.04 -5.15 4.07
C GLN A 161 20.63 -5.32 3.49
N ILE A 162 19.71 -4.41 3.80
CA ILE A 162 18.33 -4.48 3.29
C ILE A 162 18.31 -4.37 1.76
N LEU A 163 19.06 -3.42 1.19
CA LEU A 163 19.04 -3.17 -0.26
C LEU A 163 19.77 -4.26 -1.05
N LEU A 164 20.82 -4.88 -0.48
CA LEU A 164 21.53 -6.01 -1.09
C LEU A 164 20.62 -7.24 -1.30
N LEU A 165 19.55 -7.39 -0.50
CA LEU A 165 18.55 -8.45 -0.70
C LEU A 165 17.70 -8.26 -1.95
N ILE A 166 17.72 -7.06 -2.55
CA ILE A 166 16.86 -6.66 -3.65
C ILE A 166 17.68 -6.46 -4.92
N ASN A 167 18.80 -5.75 -4.79
CA ASN A 167 19.69 -5.41 -5.87
C ASN A 167 21.13 -5.67 -5.44
N GLN A 168 21.86 -6.43 -6.25
CA GLN A 168 23.26 -6.81 -5.97
C GLN A 168 24.21 -5.60 -5.93
N GLN A 169 23.85 -4.47 -6.56
CA GLN A 169 24.63 -3.23 -6.56
C GLN A 169 23.76 -2.04 -6.13
N PRO A 170 23.45 -1.90 -4.83
CA PRO A 170 22.55 -0.86 -4.35
C PRO A 170 23.23 0.51 -4.33
N ASP A 171 22.56 1.52 -4.89
CA ASP A 171 23.01 2.92 -4.83
C ASP A 171 22.48 3.60 -3.56
N LEU A 172 23.28 3.57 -2.49
CA LEU A 172 22.95 4.18 -1.20
C LEU A 172 22.76 5.71 -1.32
N ARG A 173 23.52 6.39 -2.18
CA ARG A 173 23.42 7.84 -2.39
C ARG A 173 22.06 8.20 -2.96
N LYS A 174 21.64 7.47 -3.99
CA LYS A 174 20.34 7.63 -4.64
C LYS A 174 19.19 7.29 -3.70
N HIS A 175 19.32 6.23 -2.91
CA HIS A 175 18.33 5.86 -1.90
C HIS A 175 18.16 6.96 -0.84
N ALA A 176 19.26 7.45 -0.24
CA ALA A 176 19.19 8.55 0.73
C ALA A 176 18.55 9.81 0.14
N LYS A 177 18.92 10.18 -1.09
CA LYS A 177 18.35 11.35 -1.77
C LYS A 177 16.85 11.23 -1.96
N VAL A 178 16.36 10.06 -2.37
CA VAL A 178 14.92 9.79 -2.48
C VAL A 178 14.24 9.88 -1.12
N ASN A 179 14.85 9.31 -0.09
CA ASN A 179 14.29 9.27 1.24
C ASN A 179 14.17 10.66 1.88
N VAL A 180 15.24 11.45 1.83
CA VAL A 180 15.26 12.84 2.32
C VAL A 180 14.25 13.68 1.55
N ALA A 181 14.22 13.57 0.21
CA ALA A 181 13.24 14.30 -0.60
C ALA A 181 11.79 13.94 -0.26
N TYR A 182 11.50 12.65 -0.03
CA TYR A 182 10.16 12.21 0.33
C TYR A 182 9.76 12.72 1.72
N CYS A 183 10.65 12.62 2.71
CA CYS A 183 10.39 13.12 4.06
C CYS A 183 10.16 14.63 4.06
N VAL A 184 10.95 15.40 3.31
CA VAL A 184 10.77 16.85 3.14
C VAL A 184 9.42 17.17 2.48
N MET A 185 9.05 16.46 1.41
CA MET A 185 7.75 16.64 0.78
C MET A 185 6.60 16.31 1.74
N PHE A 186 6.76 15.26 2.55
CA PHE A 186 5.72 14.80 3.45
C PHE A 186 5.54 15.72 4.67
N PHE A 187 6.61 16.06 5.39
CA PHE A 187 6.53 16.88 6.61
C PHE A 187 6.66 18.38 6.38
N GLY A 188 7.26 18.79 5.26
CA GLY A 188 7.62 20.18 5.00
C GLY A 188 8.83 20.63 5.82
N VAL A 189 9.32 21.84 5.52
CA VAL A 189 10.47 22.45 6.21
C VAL A 189 10.07 23.68 7.05
N GLY A 190 8.77 23.85 7.30
CA GLY A 190 8.26 24.82 8.27
C GLY A 190 8.75 24.52 9.69
N PHE A 191 8.29 25.29 10.67
CA PHE A 191 8.72 25.13 12.07
C PHE A 191 8.46 23.71 12.60
N GLU A 192 7.21 23.25 12.54
CA GLU A 192 6.82 21.91 13.00
C GLU A 192 7.48 20.81 12.18
N GLY A 193 7.45 20.93 10.85
CA GLY A 193 8.08 19.97 9.94
C GLY A 193 9.57 19.80 10.18
N ASN A 194 10.30 20.90 10.45
CA ASN A 194 11.73 20.87 10.77
C ASN A 194 12.01 20.08 12.06
N LEU A 195 11.22 20.27 13.13
CA LEU A 195 11.36 19.50 14.37
C LEU A 195 11.17 18.00 14.12
N ILE A 196 10.14 17.64 13.33
CA ILE A 196 9.86 16.24 12.98
C ILE A 196 10.97 15.66 12.11
N LEU A 197 11.44 16.38 11.09
CA LEU A 197 12.52 15.91 10.20
C LEU A 197 13.82 15.66 10.97
N ARG A 198 14.20 16.57 11.87
CA ARG A 198 15.40 16.40 12.72
C ARG A 198 15.29 15.18 13.61
N SER A 199 14.14 14.99 14.25
CA SER A 199 13.88 13.79 15.05
C SER A 199 13.94 12.52 14.20
N LEU A 200 13.35 12.54 13.00
CA LEU A 200 13.30 11.40 12.08
C LEU A 200 14.67 11.00 11.54
N PHE A 201 15.56 11.96 11.27
CA PHE A 201 16.88 11.73 10.69
C PHE A 201 17.97 11.45 11.73
N LYS A 202 17.72 11.77 13.01
CA LYS A 202 18.63 11.47 14.11
C LYS A 202 19.04 10.00 14.11
N GLY A 203 20.34 9.73 14.17
CA GLY A 203 20.90 8.38 14.15
C GLY A 203 20.87 7.68 12.79
N LYS A 204 20.40 8.35 11.73
CA LYS A 204 20.35 7.81 10.36
C LYS A 204 21.29 8.55 9.42
N TYR A 205 21.25 9.87 9.48
CA TYR A 205 22.09 10.76 8.70
C TYR A 205 22.85 11.69 9.62
N LYS A 206 24.06 12.09 9.22
CA LYS A 206 24.90 12.98 10.00
C LYS A 206 24.28 14.37 10.10
N ASP A 207 24.25 14.92 11.31
CA ASP A 207 23.66 16.24 11.60
C ASP A 207 24.25 17.37 10.73
N PRO A 208 25.59 17.48 10.52
CA PRO A 208 26.16 18.53 9.66
C PRO A 208 25.64 18.50 8.22
N PHE A 209 25.39 17.31 7.68
CA PHE A 209 24.86 17.13 6.33
C PHE A 209 23.38 17.55 6.26
N ILE A 210 22.55 17.03 7.18
CA ILE A 210 21.11 17.31 7.22
C ILE A 210 20.83 18.79 7.53
N ASP A 211 21.64 19.41 8.38
CA ASP A 211 21.51 20.82 8.70
C ASP A 211 21.63 21.72 7.48
N GLN A 212 22.64 21.49 6.66
CA GLN A 212 22.84 22.26 5.42
C GLN A 212 21.67 22.03 4.45
N VAL A 213 21.20 20.80 4.33
CA VAL A 213 20.05 20.44 3.48
C VAL A 213 18.79 21.18 3.94
N ILE A 214 18.42 21.07 5.22
CA ILE A 214 17.18 21.68 5.74
C ILE A 214 17.27 23.21 5.63
N LYS A 215 18.38 23.82 6.06
CA LYS A 215 18.58 25.28 5.97
C LYS A 215 18.42 25.76 4.54
N TYR A 216 19.01 25.07 3.56
CA TYR A 216 18.86 25.44 2.16
C TYR A 216 17.41 25.37 1.66
N LEU A 217 16.70 24.30 1.99
CA LEU A 217 15.31 24.12 1.58
C LEU A 217 14.36 25.13 2.25
N GLN A 218 14.63 25.50 3.51
CA GLN A 218 13.89 26.53 4.25
C GLN A 218 13.99 27.92 3.62
N MET A 219 15.07 28.16 2.89
CA MET A 219 15.34 29.44 2.23
C MET A 219 14.67 29.55 0.87
N LYS A 220 14.13 28.46 0.31
CA LYS A 220 13.44 28.47 -0.97
C LYS A 220 12.07 29.18 -0.85
N PRO A 221 11.86 30.32 -1.54
CA PRO A 221 10.57 31.01 -1.53
C PRO A 221 9.55 30.31 -2.44
N ILE A 222 8.25 30.55 -2.19
CA ILE A 222 7.17 30.17 -3.10
C ILE A 222 7.29 30.90 -4.44
N GLU A 223 6.71 30.35 -5.50
CA GLU A 223 6.88 30.91 -6.84
C GLU A 223 6.21 32.26 -7.05
N SER A 224 5.13 32.53 -6.31
CA SER A 224 4.41 33.81 -6.32
C SER A 224 5.08 34.93 -5.53
N SER A 225 6.17 34.62 -4.81
CA SER A 225 6.90 35.59 -4.00
C SER A 225 7.81 36.45 -4.88
N ASP A 226 7.93 37.75 -4.57
CA ASP A 226 8.84 38.69 -5.24
C ASP A 226 10.30 38.22 -5.23
N TYR A 227 10.66 37.37 -4.26
CA TYR A 227 12.00 36.82 -4.07
C TYR A 227 12.29 35.61 -4.97
N TRP A 228 11.28 35.05 -5.66
CA TRP A 228 11.45 33.89 -6.54
C TRP A 228 12.44 34.14 -7.67
N GLY A 229 12.39 35.33 -8.28
CA GLY A 229 13.34 35.73 -9.33
C GLY A 229 14.79 35.74 -8.83
N ARG A 230 15.01 36.21 -7.59
CA ARG A 230 16.33 36.24 -6.95
C ARG A 230 16.82 34.82 -6.62
N TRP A 231 15.95 33.95 -6.11
CA TRP A 231 16.28 32.54 -5.88
C TRP A 231 16.69 31.81 -7.17
N LYS A 232 15.99 32.07 -8.29
CA LYS A 232 16.37 31.55 -9.61
C LYS A 232 17.77 32.00 -10.03
N SER A 233 18.16 33.25 -9.73
CA SER A 233 19.51 33.75 -10.01
C SER A 233 20.58 33.03 -9.18
N ILE A 234 20.32 32.72 -7.90
CA ILE A 234 21.25 31.92 -7.07
C ILE A 234 21.51 30.54 -7.69
N LYS A 235 20.48 29.91 -8.26
CA LYS A 235 20.62 28.61 -8.93
C LYS A 235 21.48 28.63 -10.19
N LYS A 236 21.72 29.80 -10.80
CA LYS A 236 22.55 29.94 -12.01
C LYS A 236 24.05 29.85 -11.72
N PHE A 237 24.51 30.14 -10.50
CA PHE A 237 25.94 30.04 -10.15
C PHE A 237 26.42 28.60 -10.27
N LYS A 238 27.49 28.30 -11.01
CA LYS A 238 27.93 26.90 -11.22
C LYS A 238 28.40 26.20 -9.92
N ARG A 239 29.08 26.94 -9.05
CA ARG A 239 29.68 26.46 -7.81
C ARG A 239 28.65 26.32 -6.68
N PHE A 240 28.49 25.12 -6.15
CA PHE A 240 27.46 24.80 -5.15
C PHE A 240 27.81 25.33 -3.75
N ASP A 241 29.07 25.23 -3.37
CA ASP A 241 29.67 25.86 -2.18
C ASP A 241 29.36 27.35 -2.09
N TYR A 242 29.47 28.08 -3.21
CA TYR A 242 29.12 29.50 -3.27
C TYR A 242 27.61 29.74 -3.05
N ARG A 243 26.74 28.87 -3.60
CA ARG A 243 25.30 28.95 -3.35
C ARG A 243 24.99 28.76 -1.87
N LEU A 244 25.65 27.79 -1.21
CA LEU A 244 25.50 27.55 0.22
C LEU A 244 25.97 28.73 1.07
N GLU A 245 27.10 29.34 0.71
CA GLU A 245 27.62 30.51 1.40
C GLU A 245 26.63 31.67 1.38
N ILE A 246 26.04 31.96 0.20
CA ILE A 246 24.99 32.98 0.06
C ILE A 246 23.80 32.65 0.96
N VAL A 247 23.29 31.42 0.89
CA VAL A 247 22.11 30.98 1.65
C VAL A 247 22.37 31.07 3.17
N ASN A 248 23.55 30.66 3.63
CA ASN A 248 23.94 30.75 5.03
C ASN A 248 24.10 32.21 5.49
N LYS A 249 24.65 33.10 4.64
CA LYS A 249 24.70 34.55 4.92
C LYS A 249 23.30 35.13 5.09
N ILE A 250 22.36 34.77 4.22
CA ILE A 250 20.96 35.23 4.33
C ILE A 250 20.32 34.67 5.61
N LEU A 251 20.56 33.40 5.95
CA LEU A 251 20.02 32.79 7.17
C LEU A 251 20.57 33.47 8.44
N ASN A 252 21.88 33.71 8.52
CA ASN A 252 22.50 34.37 9.67
C ASN A 252 22.01 35.82 9.82
N ALA A 253 21.78 36.52 8.71
CA ALA A 253 21.18 37.85 8.72
C ALA A 253 19.76 37.85 9.31
N ARG A 254 18.98 36.76 9.13
CA ARG A 254 17.65 36.59 9.75
C ARG A 254 17.73 36.38 11.26
N LEU A 255 18.67 35.55 11.73
CA LEU A 255 18.79 35.22 13.15
C LEU A 255 19.26 36.40 13.99
N ASN A 256 20.06 37.30 13.42
CA ASN A 256 20.71 38.39 14.14
C ASN A 256 19.99 39.74 14.03
N ASN A 257 18.69 39.77 13.67
CA ASN A 257 17.86 41.00 13.59
C ASN A 257 18.60 42.23 13.02
N GLY A 258 19.19 42.07 11.83
CA GLY A 258 19.68 43.20 11.04
C GLY A 258 20.96 43.85 11.53
N LEU A 259 22.10 43.15 11.47
CA LEU A 259 23.41 43.79 11.38
C LEU A 259 24.38 42.91 10.58
N ILE A 260 24.50 43.13 9.26
CA ILE A 260 25.78 42.98 8.55
C ILE A 260 25.91 44.12 7.51
N ALA A 261 27.01 44.85 7.67
CA ALA A 261 27.44 45.99 6.88
C ALA A 261 27.75 45.65 5.40
N LYS A 262 27.56 46.67 4.55
CA LYS A 262 28.13 46.85 3.19
C LYS A 262 28.21 45.60 2.31
N MET A 263 27.08 44.96 2.09
CA MET A 263 26.77 44.25 0.85
C MET A 263 25.25 44.38 0.64
N LYS A 264 24.77 44.44 -0.62
CA LYS A 264 23.33 44.51 -0.97
C LYS A 264 22.56 43.21 -0.62
N ILE A 265 22.77 42.65 0.57
CA ILE A 265 22.15 41.42 1.10
C ILE A 265 20.74 41.71 1.63
N GLN A 266 20.46 42.96 2.04
CA GLN A 266 19.13 43.39 2.47
C GLN A 266 18.08 43.21 1.36
N ASP A 267 18.47 43.29 0.09
CA ASP A 267 17.59 43.02 -1.07
C ASP A 267 17.27 41.52 -1.26
N LEU A 268 17.85 40.60 -0.49
CA LEU A 268 17.59 39.15 -0.59
C LEU A 268 16.68 38.63 0.55
N PHE A 269 16.14 39.55 1.35
CA PHE A 269 15.43 39.27 2.61
C PHE A 269 13.96 38.88 2.41
N TYR A 270 13.53 37.69 2.80
CA TYR A 270 12.11 37.28 2.84
C TYR A 270 11.66 37.12 4.29
N ASP A 271 10.50 37.70 4.62
CA ASP A 271 9.93 37.66 5.96
C ASP A 271 9.45 36.24 6.36
N SER A 272 9.69 35.85 7.61
CA SER A 272 9.75 34.45 8.03
C SER A 272 8.39 33.79 8.25
N ALA A 273 7.31 34.59 8.41
CA ALA A 273 5.95 34.14 8.69
C ALA A 273 5.23 33.56 7.45
N TYR A 274 5.79 33.72 6.26
CA TYR A 274 5.13 33.36 5.01
C TYR A 274 5.30 31.88 4.63
N VAL A 275 4.27 31.37 3.96
CA VAL A 275 4.16 30.05 3.31
C VAL A 275 5.51 29.62 2.71
N LYS A 276 6.01 28.46 3.13
CA LYS A 276 7.23 27.85 2.59
C LYS A 276 6.91 27.12 1.29
N TYR A 277 7.89 27.02 0.39
CA TYR A 277 7.73 26.22 -0.83
C TYR A 277 7.38 24.76 -0.49
N TYR A 278 8.11 24.15 0.45
CA TYR A 278 7.82 22.81 0.97
C TYR A 278 7.02 22.93 2.26
N GLY A 279 5.71 23.09 2.11
CA GLY A 279 4.76 23.22 3.22
C GLY A 279 4.36 21.90 3.89
N GLY A 280 4.65 20.78 3.25
CA GLY A 280 4.30 19.45 3.76
C GLY A 280 2.92 18.97 3.29
N HIS A 281 2.78 17.65 3.19
CA HIS A 281 1.56 16.96 2.80
C HIS A 281 1.13 15.87 3.79
N GLN A 282 1.66 15.85 5.02
CA GLN A 282 1.35 14.84 6.03
C GLN A 282 -0.15 14.70 6.27
N HIS A 283 -0.89 15.81 6.42
CA HIS A 283 -2.34 15.77 6.67
C HIS A 283 -3.11 15.16 5.49
N ARG A 284 -2.63 15.36 4.26
CA ARG A 284 -3.25 14.83 3.03
C ARG A 284 -2.89 13.35 2.83
N LEU A 285 -1.59 13.05 2.80
CA LEU A 285 -1.06 11.73 2.45
C LEU A 285 -1.10 10.75 3.62
N GLY A 286 -1.10 11.23 4.86
CA GLY A 286 -1.09 10.38 6.05
C GLY A 286 -2.34 9.50 6.14
N HIS A 287 -3.53 10.10 6.04
CA HIS A 287 -4.79 9.35 6.02
C HIS A 287 -4.91 8.45 4.79
N TYR A 288 -4.55 8.99 3.62
CA TYR A 288 -4.54 8.25 2.36
C TYR A 288 -3.72 6.95 2.45
N PHE A 289 -2.44 7.02 2.82
CA PHE A 289 -1.58 5.83 2.88
C PHE A 289 -1.96 4.89 4.02
N ARG A 290 -2.45 5.41 5.16
CA ARG A 290 -2.90 4.59 6.28
C ARG A 290 -4.10 3.74 5.89
N HIS A 291 -5.13 4.33 5.29
CA HIS A 291 -6.32 3.58 4.85
C HIS A 291 -5.98 2.63 3.69
N LEU A 292 -5.11 3.04 2.75
CA LEU A 292 -4.63 2.16 1.69
C LEU A 292 -3.91 0.92 2.25
N PHE A 293 -2.98 1.13 3.20
CA PHE A 293 -2.26 0.05 3.87
C PHE A 293 -3.19 -0.85 4.69
N GLN A 294 -4.15 -0.28 5.41
CA GLN A 294 -5.14 -1.03 6.18
C GLN A 294 -6.03 -1.89 5.27
N CYS A 295 -6.48 -1.36 4.13
CA CYS A 295 -7.29 -2.11 3.17
C CYS A 295 -6.53 -3.33 2.63
N VAL A 296 -5.27 -3.14 2.18
CA VAL A 296 -4.46 -4.26 1.68
C VAL A 296 -4.17 -5.29 2.78
N ASN A 297 -3.83 -4.85 4.00
CA ASN A 297 -3.61 -5.77 5.12
C ASN A 297 -4.87 -6.51 5.52
N TYR A 298 -6.02 -5.84 5.51
CA TYR A 298 -7.30 -6.46 5.80
C TYR A 298 -7.54 -7.66 4.87
N VAL A 299 -7.32 -7.49 3.56
CA VAL A 299 -7.42 -8.61 2.59
C VAL A 299 -6.35 -9.67 2.84
N ASN A 300 -5.10 -9.26 3.07
CA ASN A 300 -3.96 -10.17 3.24
C ASN A 300 -4.16 -11.15 4.42
N ASN A 301 -4.75 -10.65 5.50
CA ASN A 301 -4.89 -11.36 6.77
C ASN A 301 -6.14 -12.26 6.84
N GLN A 302 -6.98 -12.31 5.80
CA GLN A 302 -8.13 -13.22 5.79
C GLN A 302 -7.69 -14.68 5.59
N SER A 303 -7.90 -15.54 6.60
CA SER A 303 -7.51 -16.96 6.53
C SER A 303 -8.45 -17.81 5.66
N ARG A 304 -9.71 -17.39 5.51
CA ARG A 304 -10.74 -18.11 4.74
C ARG A 304 -10.79 -17.74 3.26
N LEU A 305 -9.94 -16.79 2.82
CA LEU A 305 -9.77 -16.44 1.41
C LEU A 305 -8.55 -17.16 0.82
N SER A 306 -8.73 -17.72 -0.37
CA SER A 306 -7.60 -18.24 -1.17
C SER A 306 -6.71 -17.11 -1.67
N ASP A 307 -5.44 -17.40 -1.99
CA ASP A 307 -4.52 -16.38 -2.53
C ASP A 307 -5.02 -15.78 -3.86
N LYS A 308 -5.71 -16.58 -4.69
CA LYS A 308 -6.36 -16.09 -5.93
C LYS A 308 -7.45 -15.05 -5.61
N GLN A 309 -8.28 -15.30 -4.60
CA GLN A 309 -9.31 -14.35 -4.16
C GLN A 309 -8.68 -13.09 -3.57
N LYS A 310 -7.66 -13.23 -2.70
CA LYS A 310 -6.94 -12.08 -2.14
C LYS A 310 -6.34 -11.21 -3.24
N TYR A 311 -5.69 -11.84 -4.22
CA TYR A 311 -5.14 -11.15 -5.37
C TYR A 311 -6.23 -10.41 -6.17
N PHE A 312 -7.37 -11.04 -6.41
CA PHE A 312 -8.50 -10.42 -7.09
C PHE A 312 -9.01 -9.15 -6.38
N TYR A 313 -9.21 -9.20 -5.06
CA TYR A 313 -9.66 -8.03 -4.30
C TYR A 313 -8.61 -6.91 -4.28
N VAL A 314 -7.33 -7.22 -4.00
CA VAL A 314 -6.29 -6.18 -4.03
C VAL A 314 -6.07 -5.63 -5.44
N LYS A 315 -6.23 -6.45 -6.49
CA LYS A 315 -6.25 -5.97 -7.88
C LYS A 315 -7.41 -4.99 -8.13
N THR A 316 -8.58 -5.25 -7.56
CA THR A 316 -9.74 -4.35 -7.64
C THR A 316 -9.46 -3.01 -6.98
N LEU A 317 -8.83 -3.02 -5.79
CA LEU A 317 -8.33 -1.80 -5.14
C LEU A 317 -7.27 -1.08 -5.97
N ARG A 318 -6.27 -1.80 -6.51
CA ARG A 318 -5.23 -1.21 -7.37
C ARG A 318 -5.81 -0.53 -8.61
N ALA A 319 -6.86 -1.10 -9.21
CA ALA A 319 -7.54 -0.50 -10.36
C ALA A 319 -8.18 0.87 -10.03
N GLN A 320 -8.38 1.19 -8.74
CA GLN A 320 -8.82 2.52 -8.31
C GLN A 320 -7.66 3.54 -8.24
N LEU A 321 -6.40 3.11 -8.20
CA LEU A 321 -5.24 4.00 -8.04
C LEU A 321 -4.80 4.59 -9.39
N SER A 322 -4.66 5.91 -9.46
CA SER A 322 -4.05 6.57 -10.61
C SER A 322 -2.56 6.29 -10.70
N THR A 323 -1.97 6.59 -11.86
CA THR A 323 -0.53 6.49 -12.06
C THR A 323 0.28 7.31 -11.06
N TYR A 324 -0.17 8.54 -10.74
CA TYR A 324 0.52 9.38 -9.75
C TYR A 324 0.37 8.85 -8.31
N GLU A 325 -0.77 8.22 -8.00
CA GLU A 325 -0.97 7.52 -6.73
C GLU A 325 -0.02 6.32 -6.60
N GLN A 326 0.13 5.50 -7.65
CA GLN A 326 1.10 4.40 -7.66
C GLN A 326 2.56 4.91 -7.61
N ALA A 327 2.85 6.05 -8.25
CA ALA A 327 4.18 6.66 -8.21
C ALA A 327 4.53 7.14 -6.80
N LEU A 328 3.60 7.81 -6.13
CA LEU A 328 3.77 8.23 -4.74
C LEU A 328 3.82 7.02 -3.80
N LEU A 329 3.05 5.95 -4.06
CA LEU A 329 3.16 4.69 -3.32
C LEU A 329 4.55 4.07 -3.46
N PHE A 330 5.10 4.02 -4.67
CA PHE A 330 6.46 3.52 -4.92
C PHE A 330 7.51 4.31 -4.12
N VAL A 331 7.45 5.65 -4.16
CA VAL A 331 8.41 6.47 -3.40
C VAL A 331 8.19 6.32 -1.89
N ASN A 332 6.94 6.25 -1.45
CA ASN A 332 6.60 5.98 -0.04
C ASN A 332 7.18 4.63 0.42
N SER A 333 6.99 3.57 -0.35
CA SER A 333 7.33 2.19 0.03
C SER A 333 8.84 1.93 0.11
N ILE A 334 9.65 2.76 -0.56
CA ILE A 334 11.12 2.77 -0.42
C ILE A 334 11.63 3.83 0.56
N SER A 335 10.76 4.68 1.11
CA SER A 335 11.12 5.65 2.15
C SER A 335 11.02 5.05 3.56
N PHE A 336 11.54 5.76 4.57
CA PHE A 336 11.41 5.33 5.96
C PHE A 336 9.95 5.19 6.42
N LEU A 337 9.06 6.02 5.87
CA LEU A 337 7.66 6.05 6.30
C LEU A 337 6.85 4.86 5.75
N GLY A 338 7.28 4.28 4.63
CA GLY A 338 6.55 3.22 3.93
C GLY A 338 7.30 1.89 3.83
N MET A 339 8.49 1.75 4.41
CA MET A 339 9.27 0.51 4.32
C MET A 339 8.50 -0.76 4.79
N ARG A 340 7.45 -0.60 5.60
CA ARG A 340 6.55 -1.68 6.03
C ARG A 340 5.77 -2.35 4.89
N TRP A 341 5.63 -1.67 3.76
CA TRP A 341 4.99 -2.22 2.57
C TRP A 341 5.76 -3.42 1.98
N GLU A 342 7.09 -3.44 2.13
CA GLU A 342 7.94 -4.46 1.50
C GLU A 342 9.28 -4.71 2.23
N LEU A 343 10.05 -3.66 2.50
CA LEU A 343 11.45 -3.75 2.92
C LEU A 343 11.59 -4.28 4.36
N ASN A 344 10.70 -3.87 5.25
CA ASN A 344 10.65 -4.30 6.65
C ASN A 344 9.21 -4.58 7.10
N PRO A 345 8.59 -5.66 6.60
CA PRO A 345 7.22 -5.97 6.91
C PRO A 345 7.08 -6.50 8.34
N SER A 346 5.99 -6.13 9.02
CA SER A 346 5.71 -6.60 10.37
C SER A 346 5.09 -7.99 10.34
N TYR A 347 5.71 -8.97 11.00
CA TYR A 347 5.16 -10.32 11.18
C TYR A 347 5.63 -10.95 12.49
N GLN A 348 4.83 -11.87 13.04
CA GLN A 348 5.21 -12.60 14.25
C GLN A 348 6.36 -13.56 13.93
N ARG A 349 7.50 -13.37 14.61
CA ARG A 349 8.67 -14.24 14.47
C ARG A 349 8.39 -15.61 15.10
N SER A 350 8.89 -16.66 14.46
CA SER A 350 8.91 -18.04 14.94
C SER A 350 10.35 -18.45 15.20
N ILE A 351 10.53 -19.45 16.08
CA ILE A 351 11.82 -20.11 16.33
C ILE A 351 12.37 -20.69 15.02
N PHE A 352 11.48 -21.17 14.14
CA PHE A 352 11.85 -21.78 12.88
C PHE A 352 12.10 -20.73 11.79
N SER A 353 13.33 -20.67 11.28
CA SER A 353 13.76 -19.71 10.25
C SER A 353 12.95 -19.80 8.95
N PHE A 354 12.61 -21.02 8.50
CA PHE A 354 11.82 -21.23 7.28
C PHE A 354 10.40 -20.63 7.36
N ILE A 355 9.81 -20.62 8.57
CA ILE A 355 8.51 -19.99 8.82
C ILE A 355 8.64 -18.47 8.72
N ASN A 356 9.74 -17.90 9.24
CA ASN A 356 10.01 -16.47 9.14
C ASN A 356 10.16 -16.01 7.69
N THR A 357 10.88 -16.76 6.86
CA THR A 357 11.03 -16.44 5.43
C THR A 357 9.69 -16.44 4.71
N SER A 358 8.84 -17.43 4.99
CA SER A 358 7.51 -17.53 4.37
C SER A 358 6.56 -16.42 4.86
N ARG A 359 6.57 -16.10 6.16
CA ARG A 359 5.80 -14.99 6.74
C ARG A 359 6.27 -13.63 6.22
N LYS A 360 7.58 -13.43 6.04
CA LYS A 360 8.16 -12.22 5.44
C LYS A 360 7.64 -12.05 4.01
N ARG A 361 7.79 -13.09 3.17
CA ARG A 361 7.28 -13.07 1.78
C ARG A 361 5.78 -12.83 1.69
N ASN A 362 4.99 -13.39 2.61
CA ASN A 362 3.55 -13.16 2.65
C ASN A 362 3.16 -11.71 2.96
N ASN A 363 4.03 -10.95 3.62
CA ASN A 363 3.79 -9.55 4.00
C ASN A 363 4.56 -8.55 3.12
N GLN A 364 5.21 -9.02 2.05
CA GLN A 364 5.76 -8.19 0.99
C GLN A 364 4.65 -7.76 0.02
N LEU A 365 3.84 -6.79 0.46
CA LEU A 365 2.54 -6.48 -0.14
C LEU A 365 2.65 -5.86 -1.53
N ILE A 366 3.69 -5.07 -1.80
CA ILE A 366 3.90 -4.43 -3.10
C ILE A 366 4.12 -5.51 -4.15
N THR A 367 5.06 -6.42 -3.87
CA THR A 367 5.40 -7.52 -4.77
C THR A 367 4.25 -8.54 -4.85
N LYS A 368 3.71 -8.98 -3.71
CA LYS A 368 2.66 -10.01 -3.65
C LYS A 368 1.43 -9.65 -4.48
N TYR A 369 1.02 -8.39 -4.47
CA TYR A 369 -0.19 -7.93 -5.15
C TYR A 369 0.07 -7.08 -6.40
N ASN A 370 1.34 -6.92 -6.79
CA ASN A 370 1.75 -6.07 -7.90
C ASN A 370 1.15 -4.65 -7.80
N LEU A 371 1.21 -4.02 -6.61
CA LEU A 371 0.50 -2.77 -6.31
C LEU A 371 0.89 -1.59 -7.21
N ILE A 372 2.10 -1.62 -7.76
CA ILE A 372 2.67 -0.57 -8.62
C ILE A 372 2.79 -1.00 -10.10
N LYS A 373 1.98 -1.97 -10.52
CA LYS A 373 2.01 -2.55 -11.87
C LYS A 373 1.76 -1.55 -13.01
N ASN A 374 0.98 -0.49 -12.77
CA ASN A 374 0.59 0.49 -13.79
C ASN A 374 1.55 1.69 -13.88
N LEU A 375 2.74 1.60 -13.27
CA LEU A 375 3.74 2.64 -13.44
C LEU A 375 4.26 2.66 -14.88
N PRO A 376 4.24 3.83 -15.56
CA PRO A 376 4.70 3.94 -16.93
C PRO A 376 6.23 3.94 -16.99
N GLY A 377 6.73 3.41 -18.10
CA GLY A 377 8.16 3.28 -18.39
C GLY A 377 8.89 2.33 -17.44
N GLU A 378 10.21 2.43 -17.43
CA GLU A 378 11.07 1.62 -16.53
C GLU A 378 11.51 2.38 -15.29
N HIS A 379 11.40 3.71 -15.31
CA HIS A 379 11.95 4.57 -14.29
C HIS A 379 11.07 5.77 -13.97
N ILE A 380 11.16 6.23 -12.73
CA ILE A 380 10.62 7.51 -12.29
C ILE A 380 11.77 8.39 -11.83
N PHE A 381 11.98 9.47 -12.57
CA PHE A 381 13.01 10.48 -12.27
C PHE A 381 14.44 9.91 -12.18
N GLY A 382 14.78 8.93 -13.01
CA GLY A 382 16.08 8.26 -12.99
C GLY A 382 16.24 7.21 -11.89
N THR A 383 15.15 6.85 -11.19
CA THR A 383 15.07 5.67 -10.33
C THR A 383 14.32 4.57 -11.05
N ARG A 384 14.98 3.46 -11.40
CA ARG A 384 14.31 2.34 -12.06
C ARG A 384 13.48 1.58 -11.03
N TYR A 385 12.26 1.20 -11.40
CA TYR A 385 11.37 0.49 -10.48
C TYR A 385 11.95 -0.88 -10.10
N ARG A 386 12.55 -1.56 -11.08
CA ARG A 386 13.20 -2.87 -10.93
C ARG A 386 14.41 -2.87 -10.00
N ASP A 387 15.06 -1.72 -9.79
CA ASP A 387 16.14 -1.61 -8.80
C ASP A 387 15.62 -1.88 -7.36
N TYR A 388 14.31 -1.74 -7.13
CA TYR A 388 13.65 -1.93 -5.82
C TYR A 388 12.59 -3.03 -5.80
N TYR A 389 11.93 -3.29 -6.93
CA TYR A 389 10.85 -4.27 -7.06
C TYR A 389 11.02 -5.08 -8.35
N PRO A 390 12.05 -5.96 -8.42
CA PRO A 390 12.34 -6.75 -9.62
C PRO A 390 11.25 -7.78 -9.94
N ASN A 391 10.54 -8.25 -8.91
CA ASN A 391 9.53 -9.32 -9.00
C ASN A 391 8.11 -8.80 -9.28
N VAL A 392 7.91 -7.48 -9.39
CA VAL A 392 6.63 -6.93 -9.82
C VAL A 392 6.47 -7.13 -11.32
N GLN A 393 5.29 -7.59 -11.74
CA GLN A 393 4.93 -7.80 -13.14
C GLN A 393 4.34 -6.50 -13.71
N TYR A 394 5.18 -5.65 -14.32
CA TYR A 394 4.75 -4.37 -14.87
C TYR A 394 3.97 -4.56 -16.17
N GLU A 395 3.07 -3.62 -16.52
CA GLU A 395 2.22 -3.77 -17.72
C GLU A 395 3.00 -3.78 -19.04
N LEU A 396 4.08 -3.00 -19.12
CA LEU A 396 4.91 -2.94 -20.33
C LEU A 396 5.62 -4.28 -20.62
N ASP A 397 5.79 -5.15 -19.63
CA ASP A 397 6.39 -6.47 -19.79
C ASP A 397 5.46 -7.47 -20.47
N THR A 398 4.15 -7.18 -20.49
CA THR A 398 3.12 -8.08 -21.03
C THR A 398 2.67 -7.72 -22.46
N MET A 399 3.25 -6.66 -23.03
CA MET A 399 2.98 -6.23 -24.42
C MET A 399 3.98 -6.80 -25.44
N PHE A 400 4.97 -7.58 -24.97
CA PHE A 400 5.94 -8.33 -25.75
C PHE A 400 6.00 -9.76 -25.20
#